data_AF-T1UA86-F1
#
_entry.id   AF-T1UA86-F1
#
_cell.length_a   1.000
_cell.length_b   1.000
_cell.length_c   1.000
_cell.angle_alpha   90.00
_cell.angle_beta   90.00
_cell.angle_gamma   90.00
#
_symmetry.space_group_name_H-M   'P 1'
#
loop_
_entity.id
_entity.type
_entity.pdbx_description
1 polymer ?
#
loop_
_entity_poly.entity_id
_entity_poly.type
_entity_poly.pdbx_seq_one_letter_code
_entity_poly.pdbx_strand_id
1 'polypeptide(L)'
;MSISRRSILKGVPVALASANPLKAVGVFEKVESIPHATHFGPFIAKVQNGVIKDIVPQKSDYNPTMMLKAMADRVYSDSRVKYPCVRKSFLENKKTIKNCAGGKNLCA
;
A
#
# COMPACT_ATOMS: atom_id res chain seq x y z
N MET A 1 -51.46 -33.61 -13.41
CA MET A 1 -50.20 -34.11 -14.01
C MET A 1 -49.21 -34.36 -12.89
N SER A 2 -48.69 -35.58 -12.76
CA SER A 2 -47.77 -35.95 -11.67
C SER A 2 -46.35 -35.53 -12.02
N ILE A 3 -45.77 -34.61 -11.25
CA ILE A 3 -44.36 -34.17 -11.38
C ILE A 3 -43.48 -35.22 -10.72
N SER A 4 -42.75 -35.98 -11.54
CA SER A 4 -41.82 -37.02 -11.10
C SER A 4 -40.45 -36.43 -10.85
N ARG A 5 -39.83 -36.76 -9.72
CA ARG A 5 -38.46 -36.32 -9.35
C ARG A 5 -37.42 -36.64 -10.44
N ARG A 6 -37.68 -37.62 -11.30
CA ARG A 6 -36.83 -38.01 -12.43
C ARG A 6 -36.86 -37.04 -13.61
N SER A 7 -37.93 -36.27 -13.81
CA SER A 7 -37.98 -35.28 -14.90
C SER A 7 -37.18 -34.02 -14.58
N ILE A 8 -36.94 -33.74 -13.29
CA ILE A 8 -36.11 -32.61 -12.83
C ILE A 8 -34.63 -32.87 -13.12
N LEU A 9 -34.12 -34.08 -12.87
CA LEU A 9 -32.72 -34.42 -13.14
C LEU A 9 -32.39 -34.51 -14.64
N LYS A 10 -33.37 -34.80 -15.50
CA LYS A 10 -33.19 -34.81 -16.96
C LYS A 10 -33.19 -33.41 -17.58
N GLY A 11 -33.64 -32.39 -16.86
CA GLY A 11 -33.69 -30.99 -17.32
C GLY A 11 -32.47 -30.14 -16.95
N VAL A 12 -31.49 -30.69 -16.22
CA VAL A 12 -30.26 -29.97 -15.85
C VAL A 12 -29.18 -30.27 -16.91
N PRO A 13 -28.81 -29.33 -17.79
CA PRO A 13 -27.58 -29.47 -18.54
C PRO A 13 -26.44 -29.49 -17.53
N VAL A 14 -25.73 -30.60 -17.45
CA VAL A 14 -24.47 -30.69 -16.69
C VAL A 14 -23.45 -29.81 -17.40
N ALA A 15 -23.48 -28.52 -17.11
CA ALA A 15 -22.37 -27.60 -17.37
C ALA A 15 -21.37 -27.71 -16.19
N LEU A 16 -20.85 -28.90 -15.94
CA LEU A 16 -19.63 -29.09 -15.15
C LEU A 16 -18.48 -29.31 -16.13
N ALA A 17 -17.88 -28.23 -16.65
CA ALA A 17 -16.51 -28.26 -17.20
C ALA A 17 -16.07 -26.86 -17.68
N SER A 18 -15.93 -25.89 -16.78
CA SER A 18 -14.95 -24.80 -16.98
C SER A 18 -14.62 -24.01 -15.71
N ALA A 19 -14.75 -24.61 -14.53
CA ALA A 19 -14.02 -24.10 -13.38
C ALA A 19 -12.56 -24.53 -13.54
N ASN A 20 -11.78 -23.81 -14.34
CA ASN A 20 -10.34 -24.00 -14.46
C ASN A 20 -9.69 -23.72 -13.10
N PRO A 21 -9.22 -24.72 -12.33
CA PRO A 21 -8.48 -24.45 -11.08
C PRO A 21 -7.12 -23.77 -11.38
N LEU A 22 -6.70 -23.80 -12.65
CA LEU A 22 -5.43 -23.24 -13.15
C LEU A 22 -5.34 -21.71 -13.09
N LYS A 23 -6.43 -20.99 -12.79
CA LYS A 23 -6.36 -19.54 -12.50
C LYS A 23 -5.89 -19.24 -11.07
N ALA A 24 -5.83 -20.23 -10.17
CA ALA A 24 -5.41 -20.04 -8.78
C ALA A 24 -3.89 -20.20 -8.56
N VAL A 25 -3.16 -20.76 -9.52
CA VAL A 25 -1.72 -21.08 -9.37
C VAL A 25 -0.83 -19.82 -9.35
N GLY A 26 -1.34 -18.67 -9.84
CA GLY A 26 -0.65 -17.38 -9.78
C GLY A 26 -1.09 -16.46 -8.62
N VAL A 27 -2.00 -16.90 -7.75
CA VAL A 27 -2.60 -16.03 -6.71
C VAL A 27 -1.79 -16.02 -5.41
N PHE A 28 -0.91 -17.00 -5.20
CA PHE A 28 -0.03 -17.06 -4.03
C PHE A 28 1.28 -16.33 -4.32
N GLU A 29 1.22 -15.01 -4.28
CA GLU A 29 2.41 -14.18 -4.32
C GLU A 29 3.28 -14.46 -3.10
N LYS A 30 4.57 -14.64 -3.34
CA LYS A 30 5.54 -14.91 -2.27
C LYS A 30 5.51 -13.77 -1.25
N VAL A 31 5.25 -14.12 0.00
CA VAL A 31 5.31 -13.17 1.12
C VAL A 31 6.71 -13.16 1.67
N GLU A 32 7.39 -12.04 1.55
CA GLU A 32 8.73 -11.84 2.13
C GLU A 32 8.60 -11.22 3.52
N SER A 33 9.36 -11.75 4.47
CA SER A 33 9.38 -11.26 5.86
C SER A 33 10.68 -10.50 6.09
N ILE A 34 10.60 -9.17 6.24
CA ILE A 34 11.77 -8.30 6.36
C ILE A 34 11.80 -7.64 7.75
N PRO A 35 12.87 -7.82 8.54
CA PRO A 35 12.99 -7.20 9.86
C PRO A 35 13.35 -5.71 9.74
N HIS A 36 12.61 -4.86 10.45
CA HIS A 36 12.82 -3.41 10.51
C HIS A 36 12.46 -2.86 11.90
N ALA A 37 12.73 -1.57 12.13
CA ALA A 37 12.40 -0.91 13.39
C ALA A 37 12.01 0.55 13.17
N THR A 38 11.20 1.08 14.09
CA THR A 38 10.82 2.51 14.16
C THR A 38 10.89 2.98 15.61
N HIS A 39 10.58 4.26 15.84
CA HIS A 39 10.44 4.81 17.20
C HIS A 39 9.35 4.11 18.05
N PHE A 40 8.42 3.40 17.41
CA PHE A 40 7.36 2.63 18.09
C PHE A 40 7.74 1.18 18.40
N GLY A 41 8.97 0.77 18.07
CA GLY A 41 9.50 -0.57 18.34
C GLY A 41 9.98 -1.34 17.09
N PRO A 42 10.57 -2.52 17.30
CA PRO A 42 10.97 -3.44 16.25
C PRO A 42 9.79 -4.26 15.69
N PHE A 43 9.79 -4.52 14.39
CA PHE A 43 8.75 -5.30 13.73
C PHE A 43 9.27 -6.08 12.52
N ILE A 44 8.46 -7.02 12.05
CA ILE A 44 8.68 -7.78 10.82
C ILE A 44 7.62 -7.33 9.82
N ALA A 45 8.06 -6.72 8.72
CA ALA A 45 7.19 -6.32 7.62
C ALA A 45 6.93 -7.52 6.70
N LYS A 46 5.65 -7.79 6.40
CA LYS A 46 5.24 -8.73 5.36
C LYS A 46 5.09 -7.97 4.04
N VAL A 47 5.94 -8.28 3.08
CA VAL A 47 5.99 -7.63 1.77
C VAL A 47 5.49 -8.61 0.71
N GLN A 48 4.58 -8.15 -0.14
CA GLN A 48 4.10 -8.86 -1.32
C GLN A 48 4.23 -7.92 -2.52
N ASN A 49 4.85 -8.37 -3.60
CA ASN A 49 5.11 -7.58 -4.82
C ASN A 49 5.78 -6.21 -4.54
N GLY A 50 6.70 -6.15 -3.58
CA GLY A 50 7.36 -4.88 -3.21
C GLY A 50 6.47 -3.90 -2.44
N VAL A 51 5.26 -4.31 -2.05
CA VAL A 51 4.33 -3.51 -1.24
C VAL A 51 4.20 -4.13 0.15
N ILE A 52 4.30 -3.30 1.20
CA ILE A 52 4.07 -3.74 2.58
C ILE A 52 2.57 -3.96 2.76
N LYS A 53 2.18 -5.19 3.09
CA LYS A 53 0.77 -5.56 3.30
C LYS A 53 0.38 -5.58 4.77
N ASP A 54 1.30 -6.00 5.63
CA ASP A 54 1.03 -6.18 7.05
C ASP A 54 2.34 -6.03 7.84
N ILE A 55 2.21 -5.65 9.11
CA ILE A 55 3.32 -5.45 10.03
C ILE A 55 3.03 -6.23 11.30
N VAL A 56 3.94 -7.15 11.63
CA VAL A 56 3.86 -7.98 12.82
C VAL A 56 4.93 -7.53 13.82
N PRO A 57 4.59 -7.30 15.10
CA PRO A 57 5.58 -6.98 16.10
C PRO A 57 6.63 -8.08 16.23
N GLN A 58 7.85 -7.70 16.58
CA GLN A 58 8.93 -8.66 16.74
C GLN A 58 8.71 -9.48 18.02
N LYS A 59 8.98 -10.80 17.95
CA LYS A 59 8.60 -11.77 19.00
C LYS A 59 9.25 -11.56 20.37
N SER A 60 10.40 -10.89 20.45
CA SER A 60 11.07 -10.59 21.71
C SER A 60 10.57 -9.30 22.37
N ASP A 61 9.72 -8.51 21.69
CA ASP A 61 9.05 -7.38 22.33
C ASP A 61 7.93 -7.91 23.25
N TYR A 62 8.06 -7.65 24.55
CA TYR A 62 7.11 -8.11 25.56
C TYR A 62 5.75 -7.40 25.46
N ASN A 63 5.74 -6.11 25.09
CA ASN A 63 4.51 -5.31 25.05
C ASN A 63 4.48 -4.40 23.82
N PRO A 64 4.19 -4.96 22.63
CA PRO A 64 4.22 -4.19 21.40
C PRO A 64 3.09 -3.17 21.33
N THR A 65 3.39 -1.98 20.80
CA THR A 65 2.39 -0.93 20.65
C THR A 65 1.45 -1.17 19.48
N MET A 66 0.17 -0.81 19.65
CA MET A 66 -0.84 -0.94 18.59
C MET A 66 -0.57 -0.02 17.39
N MET A 67 0.21 1.05 17.58
CA MET A 67 0.58 2.01 16.53
C MET A 67 1.46 1.39 15.43
N LEU A 68 2.13 0.26 15.70
CA LEU A 68 2.96 -0.43 14.70
C LEU A 68 2.17 -0.79 13.43
N LYS A 69 0.89 -1.12 13.57
CA LYS A 69 0.02 -1.44 12.42
C LYS A 69 -0.21 -0.24 11.50
N ALA A 70 -0.27 0.98 12.05
CA ALA A 70 -0.46 2.21 11.27
C ALA A 70 0.78 2.60 10.44
N MET A 71 1.93 1.96 10.67
CA MET A 71 3.14 2.26 9.90
C MET A 71 3.02 1.84 8.43
N ALA A 72 2.21 0.82 8.12
CA ALA A 72 1.94 0.43 6.72
C ALA A 72 1.22 1.57 5.97
N ASP A 73 0.17 2.13 6.57
CA ASP A 73 -0.62 3.21 5.98
C ASP A 73 0.19 4.51 5.85
N ARG A 74 1.09 4.78 6.81
CA ARG A 74 1.94 5.99 6.78
C ARG A 74 2.81 6.05 5.51
N VAL A 75 3.35 4.91 5.07
CA VAL A 75 4.24 4.85 3.89
C VAL A 75 3.47 5.16 2.60
N TYR A 76 2.23 4.67 2.51
CA TYR A 76 1.36 4.77 1.32
C TYR A 76 0.29 5.87 1.43
N SER A 77 0.40 6.78 2.40
CA SER A 77 -0.54 7.88 2.57
C SER A 77 -0.59 8.84 1.38
N ASP A 78 -1.77 9.38 1.08
CA ASP A 78 -1.97 10.34 -0.01
C ASP A 78 -1.18 11.65 0.19
N SER A 79 -0.91 12.00 1.45
CA SER A 79 -0.10 13.16 1.83
C SER A 79 1.41 13.01 1.55
N ARG A 80 1.85 11.86 1.02
CA ARG A 80 3.27 11.62 0.72
C ARG A 80 3.76 12.58 -0.37
N VAL A 81 4.79 13.36 -0.05
CA VAL A 81 5.49 14.22 -1.02
C VAL A 81 6.14 13.36 -2.10
N LYS A 82 5.66 13.49 -3.35
CA LYS A 82 6.08 12.66 -4.50
C LYS A 82 7.29 13.23 -5.24
N TYR A 83 7.41 14.55 -5.31
CA TYR A 83 8.40 15.25 -6.11
C TYR A 83 8.99 16.43 -5.33
N PRO A 84 10.22 16.86 -5.68
CA PRO A 84 10.77 18.10 -5.14
C PRO A 84 9.91 19.28 -5.61
N CYS A 85 9.54 20.14 -4.67
CA CYS A 85 8.72 21.33 -4.93
C CYS A 85 9.47 22.59 -4.50
N VAL A 86 9.23 23.70 -5.20
CA VAL A 86 9.75 25.02 -4.84
C VAL A 86 8.56 25.95 -4.64
N ARG A 87 8.62 26.78 -3.58
CA ARG A 87 7.59 27.77 -3.32
C ARG A 87 7.46 28.72 -4.52
N LYS A 88 6.23 28.93 -5.02
CA LYS A 88 5.94 29.69 -6.24
C LYS A 88 6.63 31.05 -6.29
N SER A 89 6.45 31.88 -5.26
CA SER A 89 7.04 33.23 -5.23
C SER A 89 8.57 33.21 -5.22
N PHE A 90 9.22 32.16 -4.69
CA PHE A 90 10.67 32.02 -4.76
C PHE A 90 11.12 31.64 -6.17
N LEU A 91 10.35 30.78 -6.86
CA LEU A 91 10.65 30.37 -8.24
C LEU A 91 10.49 31.53 -9.23
N GLU A 92 9.49 32.39 -9.02
CA GLU A 92 9.18 33.53 -9.89
C GLU A 92 10.12 34.72 -9.63
N ASN A 93 10.51 34.97 -8.37
CA ASN A 93 11.40 36.08 -7.98
C ASN A 93 12.90 35.77 -8.14
N LYS A 94 13.28 34.81 -8.99
CA LYS A 94 14.69 34.43 -9.22
C LYS A 94 15.59 35.60 -9.66
N LYS A 95 15.03 36.60 -10.36
CA LYS A 95 15.78 37.76 -10.86
C LYS A 95 16.10 38.77 -9.75
N THR A 96 15.19 38.94 -8.80
CA THR A 96 15.33 39.91 -7.68
C THR A 96 16.38 39.45 -6.67
N ILE A 97 16.54 38.13 -6.48
CA ILE A 97 17.46 37.56 -5.49
C ILE A 97 18.94 37.87 -5.80
N LYS A 98 19.34 38.02 -7.08
CA LYS A 98 20.73 38.38 -7.42
C LYS A 98 21.15 39.74 -6.87
N ASN A 99 20.20 40.63 -6.59
CA ASN A 99 20.46 41.97 -6.07
C ASN A 99 20.24 42.04 -4.55
N CYS A 100 19.68 41.01 -3.93
CA CYS A 100 19.40 40.97 -2.49
C CYS A 100 20.60 40.48 -1.65
N ALA A 101 21.73 40.15 -2.27
CA ALA A 101 22.98 39.82 -1.58
C ALA A 101 23.71 41.05 -1.00
N GLY A 102 23.13 42.25 -1.13
CA GLY A 102 23.64 43.45 -0.48
C GLY A 102 22.75 44.66 -0.72
N GLY A 103 22.05 45.09 0.34
CA GLY A 103 21.49 46.44 0.38
C GLY A 103 19.99 46.55 0.07
N LYS A 104 19.24 46.71 1.17
CA LYS A 104 18.11 47.62 1.39
C LYS A 104 17.05 47.77 0.28
N ASN A 105 15.84 47.38 0.70
CA ASN A 105 14.54 47.94 0.29
C ASN A 105 14.06 47.54 -1.10
N LEU A 106 13.45 46.35 -1.22
CA LEU A 106 12.34 46.01 -2.13
C LEU A 106 12.28 44.48 -2.25
N CYS A 107 11.83 43.83 -1.17
CA CYS A 107 11.19 42.52 -1.26
C CYS A 107 9.71 42.75 -0.95
N ALA A 108 8.98 43.28 -1.94
CA ALA A 108 7.53 43.20 -1.97
C ALA A 108 7.10 41.77 -2.37
#